data_AF-A0A7G2E288-F1
#
_entry.id   AF-A0A7G2E288-F1
#
_cell.length_a   1.000
_cell.length_b   1.000
_cell.length_c   1.000
_cell.angle_alpha   90.00
_cell.angle_beta   90.00
_cell.angle_gamma   90.00
#
_symmetry.space_group_name_H-M   'P 1'
#
loop_
_entity.id
_entity.type
_entity.pdbx_description
1 polymer ?
#
loop_
_entity_poly.entity_id
_entity_poly.type
_entity_poly.pdbx_seq_one_letter_code
_entity_poly.pdbx_strand_id
1 'polypeptide(L)'
;MGEYTLNIMVNECFKIGRFDQAIQIFYKTKALKLKNPDVTCYRNIITTLNKQGVLFEAEYFFEEMCSDRLVPPDVFTYTTMIDAYLKAGKTEDALRISNKMVDAFLGQVAWLACL
;
A
#
# COMPACT_ATOMS: atom_id res chain seq x y z
N MET A 1 -24.46 9.30 0.45
CA MET A 1 -23.45 9.76 1.43
C MET A 1 -22.20 8.90 1.26
N GLY A 2 -21.62 8.91 0.05
CA GLY A 2 -20.74 7.84 -0.44
C GLY A 2 -19.55 8.40 -1.21
N GLU A 3 -18.50 7.59 -1.30
CA GLU A 3 -17.19 7.84 -1.93
C GLU A 3 -16.26 8.80 -1.20
N TYR A 4 -16.63 10.07 -1.04
CA TYR A 4 -15.70 11.09 -0.53
C TYR A 4 -15.37 10.93 0.94
N THR A 5 -16.31 10.44 1.74
CA THR A 5 -16.16 10.41 3.21
C THR A 5 -15.12 9.39 3.68
N LEU A 6 -14.95 8.23 3.02
CA LEU A 6 -13.97 7.21 3.45
C LEU A 6 -12.54 7.63 3.15
N ASN A 7 -12.26 8.00 1.89
CA ASN A 7 -10.93 8.48 1.51
C ASN A 7 -10.57 9.74 2.29
N ILE A 8 -11.52 10.67 2.53
CA ILE A 8 -11.26 11.85 3.36
C ILE A 8 -11.04 11.43 4.83
N MET A 9 -11.89 10.63 5.45
CA MET A 9 -11.73 10.25 6.86
C MET A 9 -10.46 9.44 7.12
N VAL A 10 -10.15 8.47 6.27
CA VAL A 10 -8.93 7.66 6.38
C VAL A 10 -7.72 8.56 6.14
N ASN A 11 -7.67 9.32 5.03
CA ASN A 11 -6.55 10.22 4.77
C ASN A 11 -6.36 11.28 5.87
N GLU A 12 -7.45 11.85 6.40
CA GLU A 12 -7.36 12.85 7.47
C GLU A 12 -6.97 12.22 8.81
N CYS A 13 -7.49 11.04 9.17
CA CYS A 13 -7.05 10.34 10.37
C CYS A 13 -5.56 9.93 10.29
N PHE A 14 -5.08 9.51 9.11
CA PHE A 14 -3.67 9.23 8.89
C PHE A 14 -2.81 10.50 8.95
N LYS A 15 -3.26 11.64 8.40
CA LYS A 15 -2.56 12.94 8.52
C LYS A 15 -2.47 13.44 9.97
N ILE A 16 -3.52 13.24 10.77
CA ILE A 16 -3.58 13.66 12.18
C ILE A 16 -2.81 12.68 13.09
N GLY A 17 -2.34 11.54 12.57
CA GLY A 17 -1.60 10.54 13.32
C GLY A 17 -2.49 9.62 14.18
N ARG A 18 -3.80 9.59 13.93
CA ARG A 18 -4.74 8.68 14.60
C ARG A 18 -4.87 7.37 13.85
N PHE A 19 -3.76 6.62 13.81
CA PHE A 19 -3.64 5.37 13.03
C PHE A 19 -4.66 4.33 13.45
N ASP A 20 -4.81 4.08 14.74
CA ASP A 20 -5.75 3.06 15.25
C ASP A 20 -7.17 3.32 14.76
N GLN A 21 -7.60 4.59 14.77
CA GLN A 21 -8.93 4.99 14.29
C GLN A 21 -9.04 4.84 12.77
N ALA A 22 -8.00 5.24 12.03
CA ALA A 22 -7.98 5.14 10.58
C ALA A 22 -8.03 3.66 10.11
N ILE A 23 -7.26 2.79 10.77
CA ILE A 23 -7.21 1.35 10.55
C ILE A 23 -8.56 0.71 10.90
N GLN A 24 -9.16 1.07 12.03
CA GLN A 24 -10.49 0.57 12.41
C GLN A 24 -11.57 0.99 11.40
N ILE A 25 -11.55 2.24 10.93
CA ILE A 25 -12.49 2.72 9.91
C ILE A 25 -12.29 1.95 8.60
N PHE A 26 -11.03 1.78 8.18
CA PHE A 26 -10.68 1.03 6.98
C PHE A 26 -11.23 -0.39 7.01
N TYR A 27 -10.92 -1.18 8.05
CA TYR A 27 -11.41 -2.55 8.16
C TYR A 27 -12.91 -2.65 8.35
N LYS A 28 -13.53 -1.72 9.09
CA LYS A 28 -14.99 -1.68 9.23
C LYS A 28 -15.66 -1.46 7.89
N THR A 29 -15.14 -0.56 7.05
CA THR A 29 -15.70 -0.32 5.71
C THR A 29 -15.48 -1.48 4.74
N LYS A 30 -14.32 -2.14 4.80
CA LYS A 30 -14.04 -3.36 4.04
C LYS A 30 -14.95 -4.52 4.46
N ALA A 31 -15.12 -4.75 5.76
CA ALA A 31 -15.95 -5.83 6.32
C ALA A 31 -17.44 -5.67 5.98
N LEU A 32 -17.94 -4.43 5.99
CA LEU A 32 -19.31 -4.12 5.60
C LEU A 32 -19.54 -4.15 4.08
N LYS A 33 -18.50 -4.48 3.28
CA LYS A 33 -18.51 -4.47 1.80
C LYS A 33 -19.09 -3.18 1.22
N LEU A 34 -18.97 -2.07 1.95
CA LEU A 34 -19.55 -0.80 1.55
C LEU A 34 -18.84 -0.25 0.32
N LYS A 35 -17.51 -0.45 0.25
CA LYS A 35 -16.68 -0.22 -0.94
C LYS A 35 -15.32 -0.90 -0.80
N ASN A 36 -14.76 -1.39 -1.90
CA ASN A 36 -13.38 -1.88 -1.93
C ASN A 36 -12.43 -0.68 -1.94
N PRO A 37 -11.38 -0.66 -1.09
CA PRO A 37 -10.32 0.34 -1.18
C PRO A 37 -9.68 0.31 -2.57
N ASP A 38 -9.39 1.48 -3.15
CA ASP A 38 -8.69 1.59 -4.42
C ASP A 38 -7.17 1.79 -4.23
N VAL A 39 -6.42 1.78 -5.32
CA VAL A 39 -4.95 1.98 -5.33
C VAL A 39 -4.56 3.29 -4.64
N THR A 40 -5.36 4.35 -4.80
CA THR A 40 -5.06 5.67 -4.23
C THR A 40 -5.20 5.65 -2.71
N CYS A 41 -6.20 4.94 -2.18
CA CYS A 41 -6.41 4.75 -0.76
C CYS A 41 -5.20 4.06 -0.10
N TYR A 42 -4.80 2.88 -0.61
CA TYR A 42 -3.63 2.17 -0.09
C TYR A 42 -2.35 2.99 -0.21
N ARG A 43 -2.10 3.62 -1.36
CA ARG A 43 -0.91 4.46 -1.57
C ARG A 43 -0.81 5.57 -0.54
N ASN A 44 -1.92 6.25 -0.24
CA ASN A 44 -1.93 7.34 0.74
C ASN A 44 -1.66 6.82 2.16
N ILE A 45 -2.29 5.71 2.56
CA ILE A 45 -2.05 5.07 3.86
C ILE A 45 -0.57 4.71 4.03
N ILE A 46 -0.01 3.96 3.07
CA ILE A 46 1.38 3.50 3.07
C ILE A 46 2.35 4.71 3.11
N THR A 47 2.13 5.70 2.25
CA THR A 47 2.97 6.90 2.20
C THR A 47 2.95 7.68 3.52
N THR A 48 1.78 7.76 4.17
CA THR A 48 1.62 8.52 5.41
C THR A 48 2.30 7.80 6.57
N LEU A 49 2.07 6.50 6.72
CA LEU A 49 2.74 5.65 7.71
C LEU A 49 4.27 5.68 7.57
N ASN A 50 4.78 5.58 6.34
CA ASN A 50 6.23 5.69 6.08
C ASN A 50 6.79 7.06 6.49
N LYS A 51 6.08 8.16 6.22
CA LYS A 51 6.50 9.51 6.65
C LYS A 51 6.53 9.67 8.17
N GLN A 52 5.74 8.89 8.89
CA GLN A 52 5.68 8.91 10.35
C GLN A 52 6.63 7.89 11.00
N GLY A 53 7.39 7.13 10.20
CA GLY A 53 8.34 6.11 10.68
C GLY A 53 7.67 4.83 11.18
N VAL A 54 6.38 4.67 10.91
CA VAL A 54 5.55 3.55 11.35
C VAL A 54 5.61 2.44 10.29
N LEU A 55 6.82 1.90 10.09
CA LEU A 55 7.13 1.01 8.97
C LEU A 55 6.35 -0.31 9.03
N PHE A 56 6.19 -0.90 10.21
CA PHE A 56 5.54 -2.20 10.39
C PHE A 56 4.10 -2.21 9.85
N GLU A 57 3.34 -1.17 10.14
CA GLU A 57 1.97 -0.99 9.67
C GLU A 57 1.94 -0.72 8.16
N ALA A 58 2.92 0.04 7.64
CA ALA A 58 3.03 0.26 6.20
C ALA A 58 3.31 -1.06 5.44
N GLU A 59 4.19 -1.91 5.98
CA GLU A 59 4.46 -3.25 5.46
C GLU A 59 3.19 -4.11 5.43
N TYR A 60 2.40 -4.05 6.50
CA TYR A 60 1.14 -4.79 6.59
C TYR A 60 0.14 -4.39 5.49
N PHE A 61 -0.10 -3.08 5.29
CA PHE A 61 -0.97 -2.59 4.22
C PHE A 61 -0.42 -2.91 2.83
N PHE A 62 0.90 -2.88 2.65
CA PHE A 62 1.54 -3.25 1.39
C PHE A 62 1.34 -4.73 1.06
N GLU A 63 1.54 -5.65 2.01
CA GLU A 63 1.34 -7.08 1.79
C GLU A 63 -0.15 -7.45 1.62
N GLU A 64 -1.06 -6.73 2.30
CA GLU A 64 -2.50 -6.84 2.04
C GLU A 64 -2.83 -6.46 0.60
N MET A 65 -2.25 -5.36 0.09
CA MET A 65 -2.41 -4.92 -1.29
C MET A 65 -1.79 -5.92 -2.29
N CYS A 66 -0.60 -6.47 -2.00
CA CYS A 66 0.02 -7.51 -2.82
C CYS A 66 -0.82 -8.80 -2.91
N SER A 67 -1.60 -9.10 -1.87
CA SER A 67 -2.47 -10.27 -1.81
C SER A 67 -3.80 -10.05 -2.54
N ASP A 68 -4.18 -8.80 -2.81
CA ASP A 68 -5.43 -8.44 -3.50
C ASP A 68 -5.23 -8.37 -5.02
N ARG A 69 -5.85 -9.29 -5.77
CA ARG A 69 -5.78 -9.33 -7.23
C ARG A 69 -6.48 -8.16 -7.91
N LEU A 70 -7.42 -7.49 -7.24
CA LEU A 70 -8.20 -6.40 -7.81
C LEU A 70 -7.47 -5.05 -7.72
N VAL A 71 -6.52 -4.92 -6.80
CA VAL A 71 -5.87 -3.65 -6.46
C VAL A 71 -4.35 -3.86 -6.37
N PRO A 72 -3.68 -4.21 -7.49
CA PRO A 72 -2.25 -4.50 -7.47
C PRO A 72 -1.43 -3.23 -7.16
N PRO A 73 -0.31 -3.34 -6.42
CA PRO A 73 0.60 -2.22 -6.19
C PRO A 73 1.19 -1.67 -7.49
N ASP A 74 1.25 -0.34 -7.60
CA ASP A 74 1.89 0.36 -8.70
C ASP A 74 3.38 0.66 -8.42
N VAL A 75 4.10 1.15 -9.42
CA VAL A 75 5.52 1.51 -9.31
C VAL A 75 5.77 2.50 -8.15
N PHE A 76 4.86 3.46 -7.95
CA PHE A 76 4.96 4.42 -6.86
C PHE A 76 4.88 3.76 -5.49
N THR A 77 3.98 2.78 -5.32
CA THR A 77 3.81 2.04 -4.07
C THR A 77 5.07 1.23 -3.75
N TYR A 78 5.61 0.50 -4.73
CA TYR A 78 6.89 -0.21 -4.58
C TYR A 78 8.05 0.72 -4.22
N THR A 79 8.19 1.84 -4.95
CA THR A 79 9.26 2.82 -4.73
C THR A 79 9.18 3.41 -3.32
N THR A 80 7.96 3.67 -2.85
CA THR A 80 7.71 4.22 -1.50
C THR A 80 8.12 3.23 -0.40
N MET A 81 7.89 1.93 -0.59
CA MET A 81 8.35 0.91 0.35
C MET A 81 9.87 0.73 0.32
N ILE A 82 10.48 0.70 -0.86
CA ILE A 82 11.95 0.59 -1.01
C ILE A 82 12.64 1.74 -0.27
N ASP A 83 12.21 2.98 -0.49
CA ASP A 83 12.73 4.16 0.21
C ASP A 83 12.56 4.05 1.74
N ALA A 84 11.41 3.57 2.21
CA ALA A 84 11.15 3.40 3.63
C ALA A 84 12.07 2.34 4.29
N TYR A 85 12.28 1.20 3.63
CA TYR A 85 13.22 0.17 4.09
C TYR A 85 14.67 0.68 4.13
N LEU A 86 15.11 1.40 3.11
CA LEU A 86 16.45 1.99 3.07
C LEU A 86 16.66 3.00 4.21
N LYS A 87 15.67 3.87 4.47
CA LYS A 87 15.70 4.82 5.60
C LYS A 87 15.72 4.14 6.97
N ALA A 88 15.10 2.97 7.08
CA ALA A 88 15.14 2.14 8.28
C ALA A 88 16.42 1.27 8.41
N GLY A 89 17.34 1.34 7.45
CA GLY A 89 18.56 0.52 7.42
C GLY A 89 18.32 -0.95 7.05
N LYS A 90 17.11 -1.31 6.62
CA LYS A 90 16.71 -2.67 6.22
C LYS A 90 17.01 -2.90 4.73
N THR A 91 18.28 -2.92 4.36
CA THR A 91 18.72 -2.99 2.95
C THR A 91 18.31 -4.29 2.25
N GLU A 92 18.34 -5.43 2.95
CA GLU A 92 17.93 -6.72 2.39
C GLU A 92 16.45 -6.75 2.01
N ASP A 93 15.58 -6.17 2.84
CA ASP A 93 14.16 -6.02 2.53
C ASP A 93 13.93 -5.09 1.34
N ALA A 94 14.67 -3.98 1.26
CA ALA A 94 14.60 -3.07 0.11
C ALA A 94 14.94 -3.80 -1.20
N LEU A 95 15.98 -4.64 -1.21
CA LEU A 95 16.35 -5.46 -2.36
C LEU A 95 15.29 -6.51 -2.70
N ARG A 96 14.73 -7.19 -1.69
CA ARG A 96 13.63 -8.15 -1.88
C ARG A 96 12.43 -7.50 -2.55
N ILE A 97 12.01 -6.31 -2.11
CA ILE A 97 10.90 -5.58 -2.70
C ILE A 97 11.23 -5.08 -4.11
N SER A 98 12.47 -4.65 -4.35
CA SER A 98 12.92 -4.26 -5.70
C SER A 98 12.84 -5.43 -6.69
N ASN A 99 13.26 -6.64 -6.28
CA ASN A 99 13.13 -7.83 -7.12
C ASN A 99 11.65 -8.21 -7.35
N LYS A 100 10.81 -8.15 -6.31
CA LYS A 100 9.35 -8.38 -6.44
C LYS A 100 8.71 -7.41 -7.44
N MET A 101 9.15 -6.14 -7.45
CA MET A 101 8.75 -5.15 -8.44
C MET A 101 9.13 -5.61 -9.85
N VAL A 102 10.41 -5.94 -10.07
CA VAL A 102 10.93 -6.40 -11.36
C VAL A 102 10.16 -7.62 -11.87
N ASP A 103 9.93 -8.63 -11.03
CA ASP A 103 9.20 -9.83 -11.41
C ASP A 103 7.74 -9.52 -11.79
N ALA A 104 7.08 -8.62 -11.04
CA ALA A 104 5.70 -8.20 -11.31
C ALA A 104 5.57 -7.44 -12.65
N PHE A 105 6.55 -6.63 -13.03
CA PHE A 105 6.53 -5.85 -14.27
C PHE A 105 7.12 -6.60 -15.48
N LEU A 106 8.10 -7.50 -15.28
CA LEU A 106 8.64 -8.34 -16.35
C LEU A 106 7.74 -9.54 -16.69
N GLY A 107 6.93 -10.03 -15.75
CA GLY A 107 5.91 -11.05 -16.02
C GLY A 107 4.90 -10.60 -17.09
N GLN A 108 4.70 -9.29 -17.27
CA GLN A 108 3.84 -8.70 -18.32
C GLN A 108 4.51 -8.60 -19.70
N VAL A 109 5.78 -8.95 -19.85
CA VAL A 109 6.47 -9.03 -21.17
C VAL A 109 6.93 -10.45 -21.48
N ALA A 110 7.03 -11.33 -20.48
CA ALA A 110 7.39 -12.72 -20.64
C ALA A 110 6.42 -13.51 -21.56
N TRP A 111 5.12 -13.17 -21.58
CA TRP A 111 4.16 -13.79 -22.50
C TRP A 111 4.36 -13.37 -23.96
N LEU A 112 4.96 -12.20 -24.22
CA LEU A 112 5.33 -11.75 -25.56
C LEU A 112 6.62 -12.40 -26.07
N ALA A 113 7.49 -12.89 -25.18
CA ALA A 113 8.73 -13.56 -25.53
C ALA A 113 8.56 -15.05 -25.91
N CYS A 114 7.37 -15.60 -25.70
CA CYS A 114 7.01 -16.97 -26.08
C CYS A 114 6.24 -17.07 -27.41
N LEU A 115 6.25 -16.02 -28.23
CA LEU A 115 5.58 -15.92 -29.54
C LEU A 115 6.59 -15.51 -30.62
#